data_AF-A0A920UBN9-F1
#
_entry.id   AF-A0A920UBN9-F1
#
_cell.length_a   1.000
_cell.length_b   1.000
_cell.length_c   1.000
_cell.angle_alpha   90.00
_cell.angle_beta   90.00
_cell.angle_gamma   90.00
#
_symmetry.space_group_name_H-M   'P 1'
#
loop_
_entity.id
_entity.type
_entity.pdbx_description
1 polymer ?
#
loop_
_entity_poly.entity_id
_entity_poly.type
_entity_poly.pdbx_seq_one_letter_code
_entity_poly.pdbx_strand_id
1 'polypeptide(L)'
;MTTEVDSHLPGLLWHLGITRAHFAARLPYDWRPLLEDHPEAIATLTLVCPAAADSHLLAPLGSRLMLIYGDMISNGEALLNWQENLSKGKLVSLTNYAPGNDTDILAERGLEIGESMMEFLGQSTLV
;
A
#
# COMPACT_ATOMS: atom_id res chain seq x y z
N MET A 1 8.23 17.09 22.64
CA MET A 1 9.23 16.10 22.20
C MET A 1 8.50 14.77 22.06
N THR A 2 7.97 14.51 20.88
CA THR A 2 7.39 13.22 20.50
C THR A 2 8.50 12.44 19.80
N THR A 3 8.82 11.28 20.33
CA THR A 3 9.92 10.40 19.92
C THR A 3 9.80 10.03 18.44
N GLU A 4 10.83 10.39 17.67
CA GLU A 4 11.07 9.96 16.30
C GLU A 4 11.01 8.43 16.21
N VAL A 5 9.97 7.90 15.55
CA VAL A 5 9.94 6.51 15.05
C VAL A 5 10.54 6.44 13.63
N ASP A 6 11.01 7.58 13.11
CA ASP A 6 11.29 7.83 11.69
C ASP A 6 12.63 7.29 11.15
N SER A 7 13.39 6.44 11.84
CA SER A 7 14.77 6.20 11.38
C SER A 7 15.36 4.80 11.49
N HIS A 8 14.59 3.71 11.55
CA HIS A 8 15.23 2.38 11.46
C HIS A 8 14.53 1.31 10.63
N LEU A 9 13.51 1.57 9.79
CA LEU A 9 12.96 0.47 8.99
C LEU A 9 14.03 -0.19 8.09
N PRO A 10 14.88 0.56 7.34
CA PRO A 10 16.00 -0.04 6.61
C PRO A 10 17.02 -0.72 7.53
N GLY A 11 17.32 -0.13 8.69
CA GLY A 11 18.24 -0.70 9.68
C GLY A 11 17.72 -2.01 10.30
N LEU A 12 16.40 -2.11 10.50
CA LEU A 12 15.71 -3.29 10.99
C LEU A 12 15.74 -4.40 9.94
N LEU A 13 15.42 -4.07 8.68
CA LEU A 13 15.53 -5.03 7.58
C LEU A 13 16.96 -5.58 7.47
N TRP A 14 17.97 -4.70 7.53
CA TRP A 14 19.37 -5.11 7.55
C TRP A 14 19.71 -6.01 8.74
N HIS A 15 19.28 -5.62 9.95
CA HIS A 15 19.51 -6.42 11.16
C HIS A 15 18.87 -7.81 11.09
N LEU A 16 17.72 -7.92 10.45
CA LEU A 16 17.00 -9.18 10.23
C LEU A 16 17.52 -9.97 9.01
N GLY A 17 18.48 -9.43 8.26
CA GLY A 17 18.98 -10.04 7.02
C GLY A 17 17.95 -10.07 5.88
N ILE A 18 16.96 -9.16 5.92
CA ILE A 18 15.90 -9.05 4.92
C ILE A 18 16.33 -8.03 3.87
N THR A 19 16.61 -8.50 2.65
CA THR A 19 16.99 -7.62 1.52
C THR A 19 15.78 -6.89 0.93
N ARG A 20 14.63 -7.58 0.85
CA ARG A 20 13.37 -7.06 0.32
C ARG A 20 12.20 -7.60 1.14
N ALA A 21 11.20 -6.76 1.40
CA ALA A 21 10.01 -7.16 2.14
C ALA A 21 8.72 -6.68 1.47
N HIS A 22 7.62 -7.36 1.78
CA HIS A 22 6.27 -6.97 1.39
C HIS A 22 5.73 -6.03 2.47
N PHE A 23 5.29 -4.83 2.07
CA PHE A 23 4.77 -3.82 2.99
C PHE A 23 3.27 -3.63 2.77
N ALA A 24 2.55 -3.44 3.87
CA ALA A 24 1.17 -2.98 3.85
C ALA A 24 1.07 -1.69 4.67
N ALA A 25 0.39 -0.70 4.14
CA ALA A 25 0.34 0.64 4.73
C ALA A 25 -0.97 1.35 4.40
N ARG A 26 -1.28 2.43 5.13
CA ARG A 26 -2.46 3.27 4.87
C ARG A 26 -2.07 4.74 4.68
N LEU A 27 -1.25 5.27 5.57
CA LEU A 27 -0.99 6.70 5.62
C LEU A 27 0.32 7.03 4.90
N PRO A 28 0.43 8.19 4.24
CA PRO A 28 1.64 8.53 3.47
C PRO A 28 2.94 8.38 4.25
N TYR A 29 2.94 8.72 5.54
CA TYR A 29 4.12 8.63 6.39
C TYR A 29 4.57 7.18 6.64
N ASP A 30 3.70 6.19 6.49
CA ASP A 30 4.03 4.77 6.70
C ASP A 30 4.94 4.22 5.57
N TRP A 31 4.85 4.78 4.36
CA TRP A 31 5.44 4.18 3.16
C TRP A 31 6.25 5.15 2.29
N ARG A 32 5.96 6.46 2.34
CA ARG A 32 6.59 7.44 1.46
C ARG A 32 8.11 7.54 1.68
N PRO A 33 8.62 7.67 2.92
CA PRO A 33 10.07 7.71 3.13
C PRO A 33 10.77 6.45 2.63
N LEU A 34 10.16 5.27 2.85
CA LEU A 34 10.71 4.00 2.37
C LEU A 34 10.77 3.95 0.84
N LEU A 35 9.74 4.44 0.16
CA LEU A 35 9.69 4.46 -1.31
C LEU A 35 10.66 5.48 -1.92
N GLU A 36 10.84 6.64 -1.28
CA GLU A 36 11.73 7.70 -1.74
C GLU A 36 13.20 7.35 -1.50
N ASP A 37 13.53 6.84 -0.31
CA ASP A 37 14.92 6.63 0.12
C ASP A 37 15.43 5.22 -0.20
N HIS A 38 14.56 4.21 -0.17
CA HIS A 38 14.93 2.79 -0.28
C HIS A 38 13.94 1.96 -1.15
N PRO A 39 13.62 2.38 -2.39
CA PRO A 39 12.67 1.66 -3.26
C PRO A 39 13.09 0.22 -3.57
N GLU A 40 14.39 -0.08 -3.48
CA GLU A 40 14.98 -1.41 -3.65
C GLU A 40 14.58 -2.38 -2.55
N ALA A 41 14.26 -1.90 -1.34
CA ALA A 41 13.84 -2.72 -0.20
C ALA A 41 12.39 -3.22 -0.33
N ILE A 42 11.63 -2.69 -1.30
CA ILE A 42 10.20 -3.00 -1.48
C ILE A 42 10.04 -4.19 -2.44
N ALA A 43 9.66 -5.35 -1.90
CA ALA A 43 9.22 -6.50 -2.69
C ALA A 43 7.89 -6.17 -3.38
N THR A 44 6.90 -5.81 -2.58
CA THR A 44 5.61 -5.27 -2.99
C THR A 44 5.12 -4.23 -1.97
N LEU A 45 4.21 -3.36 -2.40
CA LEU A 45 3.50 -2.44 -1.54
C LEU A 45 2.00 -2.64 -1.71
N THR A 46 1.29 -2.86 -0.61
CA THR A 46 -0.17 -2.86 -0.55
C THR A 46 -0.63 -1.61 0.20
N LEU A 47 -1.41 -0.76 -0.45
CA LEU A 47 -2.07 0.38 0.18
C LEU A 47 -3.51 0.03 0.50
N VAL A 48 -3.88 0.03 1.79
CA VAL A 48 -5.22 -0.32 2.26
C VAL A 48 -5.97 0.95 2.61
N CYS A 49 -6.93 1.31 1.76
CA CYS A 49 -7.74 2.52 1.83
C CYS A 49 -6.91 3.76 2.20
N PRO A 50 -5.91 4.12 1.38
CA PRO A 50 -4.99 5.17 1.75
C PRO A 50 -5.71 6.52 1.84
N ALA A 51 -5.39 7.29 2.88
CA ALA A 51 -5.93 8.63 3.05
C ALA A 51 -5.43 9.60 1.95
N ALA A 52 -4.20 9.37 1.48
CA ALA A 52 -3.64 10.02 0.31
C ALA A 52 -2.64 9.06 -0.33
N ALA A 53 -2.64 9.03 -1.65
CA ALA A 53 -1.61 8.35 -2.40
C ALA A 53 -1.38 9.12 -3.71
N ASP A 54 -0.12 9.31 -4.07
CA ASP A 54 0.29 10.06 -5.25
C ASP A 54 0.62 9.06 -6.35
N SER A 55 -0.17 9.08 -7.42
CA SER A 55 -0.05 8.11 -8.52
C SER A 55 1.27 8.23 -9.27
N HIS A 56 1.87 9.43 -9.35
CA HIS A 56 3.16 9.62 -9.99
C HIS A 56 4.30 9.06 -9.14
N LEU A 57 4.24 9.27 -7.82
CA LEU A 57 5.22 8.73 -6.90
C LEU A 57 5.19 7.19 -6.88
N LEU A 58 4.00 6.61 -7.05
CA LEU A 58 3.77 5.17 -6.98
C LEU A 58 3.93 4.44 -8.32
N ALA A 59 3.88 5.15 -9.44
CA ALA A 59 4.05 4.59 -10.78
C ALA A 59 5.31 3.70 -10.96
N PRO A 60 6.49 4.02 -10.38
CA PRO A 60 7.68 3.18 -10.49
C PRO A 60 7.54 1.78 -9.86
N LEU A 61 6.58 1.55 -8.97
CA LEU A 61 6.32 0.22 -8.41
C LEU A 61 5.66 -0.72 -9.44
N GLY A 62 4.85 -0.18 -10.36
CA GLY A 62 4.18 -0.95 -11.40
C GLY A 62 3.42 -2.15 -10.83
N SER A 63 3.76 -3.36 -11.31
CA SER A 63 3.14 -4.62 -10.86
C SER A 63 3.45 -5.02 -9.41
N ARG A 64 4.37 -4.32 -8.73
CA ARG A 64 4.66 -4.51 -7.30
C ARG A 64 3.69 -3.76 -6.40
N LEU A 65 2.72 -3.02 -6.95
CA LEU A 65 1.76 -2.23 -6.20
C LEU A 65 0.36 -2.84 -6.26
N MET A 66 -0.26 -2.94 -5.09
CA MET A 66 -1.68 -3.23 -4.94
C MET A 66 -2.35 -2.09 -4.16
N LEU A 67 -3.48 -1.61 -4.66
CA LEU A 67 -4.32 -0.60 -4.01
C LEU A 67 -5.68 -1.20 -3.69
N ILE A 68 -6.03 -1.24 -2.41
CA ILE A 68 -7.37 -1.55 -1.93
C ILE A 68 -8.07 -0.24 -1.58
N TYR A 69 -9.27 -0.01 -2.10
CA TYR A 69 -10.04 1.20 -1.85
C TYR A 69 -11.51 0.88 -1.59
N GLY A 70 -12.21 1.73 -0.84
CA GLY A 70 -13.67 1.63 -0.73
C GLY A 70 -14.36 2.19 -1.96
N ASP A 71 -15.36 1.52 -2.51
CA ASP A 71 -16.06 1.97 -3.73
C ASP A 71 -17.05 3.12 -3.48
N MET A 72 -17.37 3.43 -2.22
CA MET A 72 -18.22 4.56 -1.84
C MET A 72 -17.42 5.85 -1.61
N ILE A 73 -16.13 5.87 -1.94
CA ILE A 73 -15.33 7.09 -1.87
C ILE A 73 -15.92 8.11 -2.85
N SER A 74 -16.28 9.28 -2.34
CA SER A 74 -16.97 10.35 -3.07
C SER A 74 -16.15 11.02 -4.19
N ASN A 75 -14.96 10.51 -4.51
CA ASN A 75 -14.02 11.12 -5.44
C ASN A 75 -13.58 10.15 -6.55
N GLY A 76 -14.46 9.95 -7.53
CA GLY A 76 -14.19 9.12 -8.70
C GLY A 76 -13.01 9.60 -9.56
N GLU A 77 -12.64 10.89 -9.47
CA GLU A 77 -11.45 11.42 -10.17
C GLU A 77 -10.15 10.83 -9.64
N ALA A 78 -10.04 10.62 -8.33
CA ALA A 78 -8.88 9.96 -7.74
C ALA A 78 -8.72 8.54 -8.30
N LEU A 79 -9.82 7.79 -8.41
CA LEU A 79 -9.84 6.44 -8.96
C LEU A 79 -9.45 6.40 -10.44
N LEU A 80 -9.96 7.33 -11.25
CA LEU A 80 -9.58 7.46 -12.66
C LEU A 80 -8.09 7.78 -12.80
N ASN A 81 -7.59 8.73 -12.01
CA ASN A 81 -6.17 9.08 -11.96
C ASN A 81 -5.30 7.87 -11.57
N TRP A 82 -5.79 6.99 -10.69
CA TRP A 82 -5.11 5.73 -10.37
C TRP A 82 -5.09 4.77 -11.55
N GLN A 83 -6.23 4.55 -12.21
CA GLN A 83 -6.32 3.63 -13.33
C GLN A 83 -5.45 4.08 -14.51
N GLU A 84 -5.36 5.39 -14.76
CA GLU A 84 -4.52 5.95 -15.82
C GLU A 84 -3.02 5.79 -15.52
N ASN A 85 -2.59 6.10 -14.30
CA ASN A 85 -1.17 6.16 -13.95
C ASN A 85 -0.59 4.83 -13.43
N LEU A 86 -1.43 3.93 -12.91
CA LEU A 86 -1.03 2.62 -12.39
C LEU A 86 -1.53 1.47 -13.27
N SER A 87 -1.40 1.60 -14.60
CA SER A 87 -1.84 0.58 -15.57
C SER A 87 -1.27 -0.83 -15.33
N LYS A 88 -0.21 -0.97 -14.53
CA LYS A 88 0.42 -2.27 -14.18
C LYS A 88 0.14 -2.74 -12.76
N GLY A 89 -0.41 -1.89 -11.89
CA GLY A 89 -0.72 -2.24 -10.49
C GLY A 89 -2.04 -2.99 -10.34
N LYS A 90 -2.23 -3.69 -9.22
CA LYS A 90 -3.51 -4.35 -8.89
C LYS A 90 -4.42 -3.37 -8.15
N LEU A 91 -5.65 -3.21 -8.63
CA LEU A 91 -6.66 -2.35 -8.02
C LEU A 91 -7.83 -3.20 -7.54
N VAL A 92 -8.17 -3.10 -6.25
CA VAL A 92 -9.21 -3.91 -5.61
C VAL A 92 -10.19 -3.00 -4.87
N SER A 93 -11.48 -3.11 -5.17
CA SER A 93 -12.54 -2.36 -4.51
C SER A 93 -13.17 -3.17 -3.38
N LEU A 94 -13.28 -2.58 -2.20
CA LEU A 94 -14.14 -3.05 -1.11
C LEU A 94 -15.55 -2.55 -1.39
N THR A 95 -16.47 -3.49 -1.58
CA THR A 95 -17.84 -3.18 -2.03
C THR A 95 -18.67 -2.53 -0.92
N ASN A 96 -19.44 -1.51 -1.28
CA ASN A 96 -20.25 -0.69 -0.36
C ASN A 96 -19.44 -0.24 0.87
N TYR A 97 -18.23 0.27 0.65
CA TYR A 97 -17.33 0.64 1.74
C TYR A 97 -16.80 2.08 1.62
N ALA A 98 -16.86 2.83 2.73
CA ALA A 98 -16.30 4.17 2.87
C ALA A 98 -15.59 4.27 4.24
N PRO A 99 -14.26 4.05 4.30
CA PRO A 99 -13.53 4.12 5.55
C PRO A 99 -13.38 5.56 6.02
N GLY A 100 -13.79 5.82 7.26
CA GLY A 100 -13.51 7.06 7.97
C GLY A 100 -12.09 7.08 8.54
N ASN A 101 -11.67 8.22 9.07
CA ASN A 101 -10.35 8.38 9.69
C ASN A 101 -10.19 7.47 10.93
N ASP A 102 -11.27 7.28 11.69
CA ASP A 102 -11.28 6.49 12.94
C ASP A 102 -11.80 5.06 12.75
N THR A 103 -11.98 4.63 11.49
CA THR A 103 -12.47 3.29 11.16
C THR A 103 -11.37 2.25 11.33
N ASP A 104 -11.67 1.18 12.08
CA ASP A 104 -10.86 -0.02 12.11
C ASP A 104 -11.18 -0.91 10.90
N ILE A 105 -10.50 -0.60 9.79
CA ILE A 105 -10.70 -1.27 8.51
C ILE A 105 -10.42 -2.77 8.60
N LEU A 106 -9.42 -3.18 9.39
CA LEU A 106 -9.05 -4.58 9.50
C LEU A 106 -10.06 -5.37 10.33
N ALA A 107 -10.67 -4.75 11.36
CA ALA A 107 -11.78 -5.37 12.08
C ALA A 107 -13.02 -5.55 11.19
N GLU A 108 -13.28 -4.61 10.27
CA GLU A 108 -14.51 -4.61 9.46
C GLU A 108 -14.41 -5.40 8.14
N ARG A 109 -13.21 -5.43 7.53
CA ARG A 109 -12.96 -5.96 6.18
C ARG A 109 -11.71 -6.82 6.09
N GLY A 110 -11.12 -7.22 7.23
CA GLY A 110 -9.85 -7.94 7.28
C GLY A 110 -9.81 -9.26 6.49
N LEU A 111 -10.92 -9.99 6.40
CA LEU A 111 -10.99 -11.23 5.62
C LEU A 111 -10.82 -10.94 4.11
N GLU A 112 -11.63 -10.03 3.57
CA GLU A 112 -11.61 -9.63 2.15
C GLU A 112 -10.24 -9.02 1.76
N ILE A 113 -9.69 -8.19 2.65
CA ILE A 113 -8.35 -7.60 2.50
C ILE A 113 -7.28 -8.68 2.51
N GLY A 114 -7.33 -9.59 3.49
CA GLY A 114 -6.36 -10.67 3.66
C GLY A 114 -6.34 -11.62 2.47
N GLU A 115 -7.50 -12.05 1.97
CA GLU A 115 -7.61 -12.90 0.79
C GLU A 115 -6.99 -12.23 -0.45
N SER A 116 -7.34 -10.97 -0.70
CA SER A 116 -6.83 -10.19 -1.83
C SER A 116 -5.30 -10.00 -1.74
N MET A 117 -4.79 -9.74 -0.53
CA MET A 117 -3.35 -9.61 -0.28
C MET A 117 -2.63 -10.94 -0.52
N MET A 118 -3.13 -12.04 0.01
CA MET A 118 -2.49 -13.36 -0.16
C MET A 118 -2.44 -13.78 -1.62
N GLU A 119 -3.50 -13.54 -2.39
CA GLU A 119 -3.51 -13.80 -3.83
C GLU A 119 -2.42 -12.97 -4.55
N PHE A 120 -2.33 -11.68 -4.24
CA PHE A 120 -1.35 -10.78 -4.84
C PHE A 120 0.10 -11.15 -4.49
N LEU A 121 0.36 -11.48 -3.23
CA LEU A 121 1.69 -11.89 -2.77
C LEU A 121 2.11 -13.23 -3.39
N GLY A 122 1.19 -14.18 -3.53
CA GLY A 122 1.46 -15.47 -4.18
C GLY A 122 1.91 -15.34 -5.65
N GLN A 123 1.43 -14.30 -6.35
CA GLN A 123 1.84 -14.00 -7.73
C GLN A 123 3.19 -13.28 -7.81
N SER A 124 3.62 -12.65 -6.71
CA SER A 124 4.81 -11.78 -6.65
C SER A 124 6.11 -12.54 -6.33
N THR A 125 6.03 -13.79 -5.86
CA THR A 125 7.19 -14.65 -5.52
C THR A 125 7.86 -15.29 -6.74
N LEU A 126 7.28 -15.16 -7.94
CA LEU A 126 7.74 -15.82 -9.17
C LEU A 126 8.70 -14.98 -10.03
N VAL A 127 9.29 -13.89 -9.49
CA VAL A 127 10.21 -13.00 -10.22
C VAL A 127 11.58 -12.96 -9.57
#